data_AF-A0A2G8XV65-F1
#
_entry.id   AF-A0A2G8XV65-F1
#
_cell.length_a   1.000
_cell.length_b   1.000
_cell.length_c   1.000
_cell.angle_alpha   90.00
_cell.angle_beta   90.00
_cell.angle_gamma   90.00
#
_symmetry.space_group_name_H-M   'P 1'
#
loop_
_entity.id
_entity.type
_entity.pdbx_description
1 polymer ?
#
loop_
_entity_poly.entity_id
_entity_poly.type
_entity_poly.pdbx_seq_one_letter_code
_entity_poly.pdbx_strand_id
1 'polypeptide(L)'
;MKPERLTERVVNHNTEVETYHKFRFCKAAGTPGEAALLPLWQFHFSKVKKKDVTGLKWNPRYSDLFAAGYGSFEFQRQGSGFVCCYSLKNTGYPEYFWKTESAVCSIDWHPHSPSLLAVGLYDGMVLVFDIHTKDRKPTHASTVKVNKHTDPVWDVRWDGDDSGSAFRFYSVSGDGRVTSWTLMKNKLESEEVSLLS
;
A
#
# COMPACT_ATOMS: atom_id res chain seq x y z
N MET A 1 16.34 13.87 -8.48
CA MET A 1 14.91 14.26 -8.49
C MET A 1 14.72 15.29 -9.60
N LYS A 2 13.68 15.18 -10.44
CA LYS A 2 13.44 16.16 -11.52
C LYS A 2 13.01 17.51 -10.92
N PRO A 3 13.47 18.65 -11.46
CA PRO A 3 13.22 19.98 -10.90
C PRO A 3 11.72 20.32 -10.82
N GLU A 4 10.93 19.88 -11.79
CA GLU A 4 9.46 20.06 -11.85
C GLU A 4 8.72 19.54 -10.60
N ARG A 5 9.17 18.41 -10.04
CA ARG A 5 8.56 17.85 -8.83
C ARG A 5 8.90 18.66 -7.58
N LEU A 6 10.05 19.35 -7.58
CA LEU A 6 10.44 20.19 -6.46
C LEU A 6 9.59 21.46 -6.43
N THR A 7 9.38 22.09 -7.58
CA THR A 7 8.48 23.24 -7.72
C THR A 7 7.05 22.89 -7.33
N GLU A 8 6.53 21.74 -7.77
CA GLU A 8 5.19 21.27 -7.37
C GLU A 8 5.04 21.15 -5.85
N ARG A 9 6.04 20.54 -5.17
CA ARG A 9 6.05 20.43 -3.70
C ARG A 9 6.07 21.80 -3.02
N VAL A 10 6.86 22.75 -3.53
CA VAL A 10 6.93 24.12 -2.97
C VAL A 10 5.60 24.84 -3.14
N VAL A 11 4.97 24.73 -4.31
CA VAL A 11 3.65 25.34 -4.57
C VAL A 11 2.60 24.74 -3.63
N ASN A 12 2.57 23.42 -3.47
CA ASN A 12 1.61 22.78 -2.59
C ASN A 12 1.82 23.15 -1.11
N HIS A 13 3.09 23.16 -0.66
CA HIS A 13 3.42 23.61 0.69
C HIS A 13 2.95 25.04 0.96
N ASN A 14 3.19 25.97 0.03
CA ASN A 14 2.75 27.35 0.15
C ASN A 14 1.22 27.49 0.16
N THR A 15 0.51 26.58 -0.51
CA THR A 15 -0.96 26.58 -0.57
C THR A 15 -1.58 26.07 0.74
N GLU A 16 -0.91 25.14 1.44
CA GLU A 16 -1.45 24.46 2.62
C GLU A 16 -0.72 24.86 3.94
N VAL A 17 -0.02 25.99 3.96
CA VAL A 17 0.78 26.48 5.11
C VAL A 17 0.02 26.38 6.44
N GLU A 18 -1.24 26.81 6.47
CA GLU A 18 -2.06 26.77 7.69
C GLU A 18 -2.28 25.34 8.22
N THR A 19 -2.49 24.38 7.32
CA THR A 19 -2.69 22.97 7.68
C THR A 19 -1.40 22.37 8.22
N TYR A 20 -0.24 22.68 7.63
CA TYR A 20 1.06 22.28 8.19
C TYR A 20 1.32 22.88 9.57
N HIS A 21 1.00 24.16 9.76
CA HIS A 21 1.11 24.80 11.07
C HIS A 21 0.20 24.12 12.09
N LYS A 22 -1.05 23.80 11.72
CA LYS A 22 -1.98 23.07 12.59
C LYS A 22 -1.43 21.69 12.96
N PHE A 23 -0.96 20.93 11.98
CA PHE A 23 -0.35 19.62 12.19
C PHE A 23 0.85 19.66 13.15
N ARG A 24 1.72 20.67 13.01
CA ARG A 24 2.97 20.72 13.77
C ARG A 24 2.81 21.32 15.17
N PHE A 25 1.94 22.31 15.33
CA PHE A 25 1.93 23.18 16.50
C PHE A 25 0.59 23.25 17.24
N CYS A 26 -0.51 22.79 16.65
CA CYS A 26 -1.81 22.86 17.31
C CYS A 26 -1.98 21.65 18.23
N LYS A 27 -2.16 21.91 19.52
CA LYS A 27 -2.72 20.91 20.45
C LYS A 27 -4.23 21.04 20.38
N ALA A 28 -4.95 19.92 20.26
CA ALA A 28 -6.41 19.94 20.25
C ALA A 28 -6.89 20.65 21.52
N ALA A 29 -7.47 21.83 21.35
CA ALA A 29 -8.10 22.58 22.42
C ALA A 29 -9.50 21.99 22.64
N GLY A 30 -9.55 20.85 23.32
CA GLY A 30 -10.80 20.24 23.78
C GLY A 30 -11.13 20.66 25.20
N THR A 31 -12.41 20.75 25.51
CA THR A 31 -12.91 20.69 26.89
C THR A 31 -12.39 19.41 27.56
N PRO A 32 -11.96 19.45 28.84
CA PRO A 32 -11.57 18.23 29.56
C PRO A 32 -12.75 17.23 29.54
N GLY A 33 -12.53 16.06 28.92
CA GLY A 33 -13.56 15.02 28.77
C GLY A 33 -14.15 14.89 27.37
N GLU A 34 -13.86 15.79 26.43
CA GLU A 34 -14.37 15.74 25.06
C GLU A 34 -13.21 15.65 24.05
N ALA A 35 -13.12 14.52 23.35
CA ALA A 35 -12.12 14.30 22.31
C ALA A 35 -12.61 14.88 20.98
N ALA A 36 -12.01 15.98 20.52
CA ALA A 36 -12.28 16.56 19.20
C ALA A 36 -11.19 16.13 18.19
N LEU A 37 -11.61 15.59 17.04
CA LEU A 37 -10.72 15.29 15.91
C LEU A 37 -10.72 16.47 14.93
N LEU A 38 -9.54 17.00 14.63
CA LEU A 38 -9.37 18.06 13.64
C LEU A 38 -8.98 17.44 12.29
N PRO A 39 -9.82 17.54 11.25
CA PRO A 39 -9.44 17.11 9.91
C PRO A 39 -8.31 18.02 9.38
N LEU A 40 -7.25 17.42 8.85
CA LEU A 40 -6.09 18.13 8.31
C LEU A 40 -6.06 18.05 6.79
N TRP A 41 -5.77 16.87 6.24
CA TRP A 41 -5.62 16.65 4.81
C TRP A 41 -6.62 15.65 4.26
N GLN A 42 -7.01 15.88 3.01
CA GLN A 42 -7.75 14.93 2.21
C GLN A 42 -6.91 14.53 0.99
N PHE A 43 -6.49 13.27 0.97
CA PHE A 43 -5.75 12.73 -0.17
C PHE A 43 -6.73 12.15 -1.19
N HIS A 44 -6.67 12.66 -2.41
CA HIS A 44 -7.50 12.21 -3.51
C HIS A 44 -6.68 12.10 -4.78
N PHE A 45 -6.97 11.09 -5.61
CA PHE A 45 -6.37 10.98 -6.94
C PHE A 45 -7.47 10.77 -7.97
N SER A 46 -7.60 11.71 -8.91
CA SER A 46 -8.71 11.76 -9.88
C SER A 46 -8.84 10.53 -10.79
N LYS A 47 -7.77 9.73 -10.92
CA LYS A 47 -7.80 8.46 -11.64
C LYS A 47 -8.48 7.33 -10.85
N VAL A 48 -8.52 7.44 -9.52
CA VAL A 48 -9.20 6.52 -8.62
C VAL A 48 -10.64 7.02 -8.43
N LYS A 49 -11.58 6.42 -9.16
CA LYS A 49 -13.01 6.79 -9.11
C LYS A 49 -13.84 5.62 -8.61
N LYS A 50 -14.76 5.89 -7.67
CA LYS A 50 -15.72 4.90 -7.14
C LYS A 50 -15.02 3.63 -6.63
N LYS A 51 -13.97 3.83 -5.82
CA LYS A 51 -13.21 2.76 -5.18
C LYS A 51 -13.10 3.04 -3.69
N ASP A 52 -13.10 1.97 -2.91
CA ASP A 52 -12.96 2.02 -1.47
C ASP A 52 -11.49 1.92 -1.08
N VAL A 53 -11.10 2.58 0.01
CA VAL A 53 -9.77 2.37 0.61
C VAL A 53 -9.81 1.05 1.37
N THR A 54 -9.07 0.06 0.90
CA THR A 54 -9.06 -1.30 1.46
C THR A 54 -7.83 -1.60 2.30
N GLY A 55 -6.76 -0.79 2.17
CA GLY A 55 -5.58 -0.90 3.01
C GLY A 55 -4.86 0.43 3.14
N LEU A 56 -4.27 0.68 4.31
CA LEU A 56 -3.45 1.87 4.56
C LEU A 56 -2.25 1.49 5.43
N LYS A 57 -1.03 1.79 4.97
CA LYS A 57 0.21 1.50 5.68
C LYS A 57 1.23 2.62 5.51
N TRP A 58 1.77 3.09 6.63
CA TRP A 58 2.90 4.01 6.67
C TRP A 58 4.18 3.31 6.24
N ASN A 59 5.04 4.03 5.53
CA ASN A 59 6.36 3.54 5.20
C ASN A 59 7.23 3.48 6.47
N PRO A 60 7.97 2.38 6.73
CA PRO A 60 8.70 2.21 7.98
C PRO A 60 9.90 3.15 8.14
N ARG A 61 10.43 3.70 7.03
CA ARG A 61 11.57 4.63 7.07
C ARG A 61 11.15 6.08 6.91
N TYR A 62 10.17 6.35 6.04
CA TYR A 62 9.75 7.71 5.71
C TYR A 62 8.41 8.02 6.38
N SER A 63 8.44 8.75 7.49
CA SER A 63 7.26 9.10 8.29
C SER A 63 6.27 10.02 7.56
N ASP A 64 6.65 10.57 6.42
CA ASP A 64 5.79 11.38 5.57
C ASP A 64 5.18 10.61 4.40
N LEU A 65 5.53 9.34 4.20
CA LEU A 65 5.06 8.51 3.09
C LEU A 65 4.15 7.40 3.59
N PHE A 66 2.99 7.24 2.98
CA PHE A 66 2.10 6.10 3.21
C PHE A 66 1.57 5.53 1.91
N ALA A 67 1.25 4.24 1.91
CA ALA A 67 0.54 3.57 0.83
C ALA A 67 -0.94 3.43 1.18
N ALA A 68 -1.79 3.61 0.18
CA ALA A 68 -3.21 3.32 0.21
C ALA A 68 -3.55 2.34 -0.92
N GLY A 69 -4.21 1.24 -0.55
CA GLY A 69 -4.79 0.26 -1.45
C GLY A 69 -6.24 0.63 -1.73
N TYR A 70 -6.63 0.54 -2.99
CA TYR A 70 -7.98 0.85 -3.46
C TYR A 70 -8.59 -0.35 -4.17
N GLY A 71 -9.75 -0.76 -3.68
CA GLY A 71 -10.49 -1.92 -4.16
C GLY A 71 -12.00 -1.67 -4.15
N SER A 72 -12.76 -2.72 -3.89
CA SER A 72 -14.20 -2.63 -3.63
C SER A 72 -14.60 -3.66 -2.59
N PHE A 73 -15.40 -3.25 -1.61
CA PHE A 73 -16.02 -4.17 -0.65
C PHE A 73 -17.28 -4.85 -1.20
N GLU A 74 -17.81 -4.36 -2.32
CA GLU A 74 -19.00 -4.93 -2.95
C GLU A 74 -18.61 -6.13 -3.83
N PHE A 75 -18.98 -7.34 -3.41
CA PHE A 75 -18.74 -8.58 -4.15
C PHE A 75 -19.24 -8.55 -5.61
N GLN A 76 -20.32 -7.82 -5.88
CA GLN A 76 -20.90 -7.70 -7.21
C GLN A 76 -20.19 -6.68 -8.12
N ARG A 77 -19.32 -5.82 -7.57
CA ARG A 77 -18.65 -4.73 -8.32
C ARG A 77 -17.13 -4.83 -8.26
N GLN A 78 -16.66 -6.06 -8.44
CA GLN A 78 -15.24 -6.34 -8.54
C GLN A 78 -14.70 -5.92 -9.92
N GLY A 79 -13.54 -5.29 -9.90
CA GLY A 79 -12.86 -4.79 -11.10
C GLY A 79 -11.47 -4.30 -10.72
N SER A 80 -10.79 -3.58 -11.61
CA SER A 80 -9.41 -3.12 -11.36
C SER A 80 -9.26 -2.36 -10.05
N GLY A 81 -8.11 -2.52 -9.40
CA GLY A 81 -7.72 -1.78 -8.21
C GLY A 81 -6.66 -0.72 -8.50
N PHE A 82 -6.29 0.01 -7.45
CA PHE A 82 -5.16 0.93 -7.47
C PHE A 82 -4.36 0.81 -6.18
N VAL A 83 -3.07 1.06 -6.29
CA VAL A 83 -2.20 1.31 -5.14
C VAL A 83 -1.60 2.69 -5.35
N CYS A 84 -1.71 3.57 -4.36
CA CYS A 84 -1.13 4.91 -4.40
C CYS A 84 -0.26 5.14 -3.17
N CYS A 85 0.94 5.67 -3.37
CA CYS A 85 1.80 6.14 -2.30
C CYS A 85 1.74 7.66 -2.24
N TYR A 86 1.25 8.20 -1.13
CA TYR A 86 1.11 9.63 -0.90
C TYR A 86 2.19 10.11 0.04
N SER A 87 2.70 11.32 -0.21
CA SER A 87 3.63 12.00 0.67
C SER A 87 2.97 13.22 1.29
N LEU A 88 3.21 13.49 2.57
CA LEU A 88 2.84 14.75 3.20
C LEU A 88 3.55 15.95 2.57
N LYS A 89 4.53 15.77 1.68
CA LYS A 89 5.16 16.86 0.91
C LYS A 89 4.36 17.24 -0.34
N ASN A 90 3.48 16.37 -0.81
CA ASN A 90 2.55 16.66 -1.91
C ASN A 90 1.24 15.90 -1.70
N THR A 91 0.27 16.58 -1.10
CA THR A 91 -1.07 16.08 -0.78
C THR A 91 -1.99 15.98 -1.99
N GLY A 92 -1.75 16.77 -3.03
CA GLY A 92 -2.59 16.85 -4.23
C GLY A 92 -2.33 15.75 -5.26
N TYR A 93 -1.19 15.05 -5.19
CA TYR A 93 -0.83 14.01 -6.15
C TYR A 93 0.03 12.91 -5.52
N PRO A 94 -0.27 11.61 -5.76
CA PRO A 94 0.53 10.52 -5.23
C PRO A 94 1.94 10.48 -5.84
N GLU A 95 2.95 10.25 -5.01
CA GLU A 95 4.35 10.16 -5.45
C GLU A 95 4.59 8.94 -6.36
N TYR A 96 3.90 7.84 -6.06
CA TYR A 96 3.87 6.61 -6.84
C TYR A 96 2.44 6.09 -6.94
N PHE A 97 2.08 5.47 -8.07
CA PHE A 97 0.82 4.74 -8.16
C PHE A 97 0.91 3.63 -9.22
N TRP A 98 0.18 2.56 -8.96
CA TRP A 98 0.02 1.40 -9.84
C TRP A 98 -1.45 1.08 -10.00
N LYS A 99 -1.84 0.72 -11.23
CA LYS A 99 -3.15 0.13 -11.51
C LYS A 99 -2.97 -1.39 -11.45
N THR A 100 -3.89 -2.08 -10.78
CA THR A 100 -3.92 -3.54 -10.70
C THR A 100 -5.08 -4.07 -11.52
N GLU A 101 -4.93 -5.27 -12.08
CA GLU A 101 -6.00 -5.89 -12.90
C GLU A 101 -7.21 -6.30 -12.06
N SER A 102 -6.98 -6.63 -10.78
CA SER A 102 -8.01 -6.95 -9.80
C SER A 102 -7.99 -5.96 -8.62
N ALA A 103 -9.07 -5.92 -7.84
CA ALA A 103 -9.22 -5.03 -6.69
C ALA A 103 -8.15 -5.32 -5.64
N VAL A 104 -7.60 -4.28 -5.03
CA VAL A 104 -6.63 -4.44 -3.93
C VAL A 104 -7.40 -4.77 -2.66
N CYS A 105 -6.94 -5.77 -1.92
CA CYS A 105 -7.54 -6.20 -0.65
C CYS A 105 -6.62 -5.88 0.53
N SER A 106 -5.31 -5.98 0.34
CA SER A 106 -4.33 -5.82 1.42
C SER A 106 -3.01 -5.27 0.89
N ILE A 107 -2.26 -4.58 1.75
CA ILE A 107 -0.95 -4.01 1.43
C ILE A 107 -0.03 -4.07 2.66
N ASP A 108 1.28 -4.20 2.42
CA ASP A 108 2.29 -4.13 3.49
C ASP A 108 3.67 -3.68 2.97
N TRP A 109 4.30 -2.77 3.69
CA TRP A 109 5.67 -2.31 3.40
C TRP A 109 6.68 -3.25 4.03
N HIS A 110 7.77 -3.52 3.32
CA HIS A 110 8.85 -4.29 3.90
C HIS A 110 9.54 -3.48 5.04
N PRO A 111 9.76 -4.07 6.23
CA PRO A 111 10.24 -3.36 7.41
C PRO A 111 11.64 -2.74 7.23
N HIS A 112 12.58 -3.49 6.67
CA HIS A 112 13.98 -3.05 6.47
C HIS A 112 14.27 -2.45 5.08
N SER A 113 13.48 -2.83 4.06
CA SER A 113 13.65 -2.42 2.66
C SER A 113 12.45 -1.56 2.21
N PRO A 114 12.40 -0.26 2.56
CA PRO A 114 11.22 0.60 2.42
C PRO A 114 10.81 0.91 0.97
N SER A 115 11.51 0.37 -0.03
CA SER A 115 11.13 0.44 -1.43
C SER A 115 10.15 -0.65 -1.85
N LEU A 116 10.06 -1.75 -1.08
CA LEU A 116 9.26 -2.92 -1.41
C LEU A 116 7.88 -2.86 -0.75
N LEU A 117 6.86 -3.08 -1.56
CA LEU A 117 5.46 -3.10 -1.14
C LEU A 117 4.81 -4.40 -1.64
N ALA A 118 4.34 -5.23 -0.71
CA ALA A 118 3.52 -6.40 -0.99
C ALA A 118 2.05 -5.99 -1.09
N VAL A 119 1.31 -6.62 -1.99
CA VAL A 119 -0.09 -6.30 -2.27
C VAL A 119 -0.87 -7.60 -2.52
N GLY A 120 -1.95 -7.81 -1.79
CA GLY A 120 -2.91 -8.89 -2.03
C GLY A 120 -4.11 -8.40 -2.85
N LEU A 121 -4.53 -9.20 -3.84
CA LEU A 121 -5.65 -8.89 -4.73
C LEU A 121 -6.87 -9.79 -4.49
N TYR A 122 -8.01 -9.34 -4.97
CA TYR A 122 -9.28 -10.05 -4.89
C TYR A 122 -9.31 -11.34 -5.73
N ASP A 123 -8.52 -11.44 -6.80
CA ASP A 123 -8.46 -12.64 -7.63
C ASP A 123 -7.47 -13.71 -7.12
N GLY A 124 -7.01 -13.58 -5.88
CA GLY A 124 -6.06 -14.48 -5.23
C GLY A 124 -4.59 -14.24 -5.59
N MET A 125 -4.29 -13.25 -6.44
CA MET A 125 -2.90 -12.90 -6.73
C MET A 125 -2.28 -12.08 -5.60
N VAL A 126 -1.00 -12.37 -5.32
CA VAL A 126 -0.10 -11.47 -4.61
C VAL A 126 0.87 -10.82 -5.58
N LEU A 127 1.14 -9.53 -5.38
CA LEU A 127 2.07 -8.74 -6.14
C LEU A 127 3.12 -8.11 -5.21
N VAL A 128 4.33 -7.91 -5.73
CA VAL A 128 5.34 -7.06 -5.08
C VAL A 128 5.70 -5.93 -6.04
N PHE A 129 5.66 -4.71 -5.54
CA PHE A 129 6.12 -3.51 -6.23
C PHE A 129 7.41 -3.00 -5.60
N ASP A 130 8.31 -2.50 -6.45
CA ASP A 130 9.46 -1.71 -6.03
C ASP A 130 9.30 -0.28 -6.57
N ILE A 131 9.32 0.71 -5.68
CA ILE A 131 9.16 2.13 -6.01
C ILE A 131 10.26 2.67 -6.95
N HIS A 132 11.40 1.99 -7.04
CA HIS A 132 12.51 2.36 -7.91
C HIS A 132 12.31 1.88 -9.36
N THR A 133 11.36 0.96 -9.61
CA THR A 133 11.12 0.41 -10.94
C THR A 133 10.46 1.44 -11.85
N LYS A 134 11.09 1.72 -13.00
CA LYS A 134 10.63 2.74 -13.96
C LYS A 134 9.34 2.36 -14.70
N ASP A 135 9.18 1.06 -14.98
CA ASP A 135 8.10 0.58 -15.86
C ASP A 135 6.73 0.48 -15.18
N ARG A 136 6.64 0.84 -13.89
CA ARG A 136 5.40 0.79 -13.09
C ARG A 136 4.69 -0.58 -13.19
N LYS A 137 5.47 -1.64 -13.33
CA LYS A 137 5.01 -3.02 -13.29
C LYS A 137 5.41 -3.64 -11.94
N PRO A 138 4.67 -4.66 -11.47
CA PRO A 138 5.11 -5.43 -10.32
C PRO A 138 6.45 -6.08 -10.65
N THR A 139 7.39 -6.06 -9.70
CA THR A 139 8.65 -6.79 -9.83
C THR A 139 8.42 -8.29 -9.72
N HIS A 140 7.42 -8.69 -8.93
CA HIS A 140 7.03 -10.06 -8.73
C HIS A 140 5.50 -10.19 -8.70
N ALA A 141 4.99 -11.29 -9.23
CA ALA A 141 3.57 -11.60 -9.23
C ALA A 141 3.35 -13.12 -9.10
N SER A 142 2.47 -13.53 -8.20
CA SER A 142 1.97 -14.90 -8.20
C SER A 142 1.09 -15.11 -9.44
N THR A 143 1.14 -16.30 -10.01
CA THR A 143 0.25 -16.71 -11.10
C THR A 143 -0.32 -18.09 -10.80
N VAL A 144 -1.19 -18.60 -11.66
CA VAL A 144 -1.67 -19.99 -11.56
C VAL A 144 -0.51 -20.98 -11.53
N LYS A 145 0.57 -20.71 -12.29
CA LYS A 145 1.79 -21.55 -12.30
C LYS A 145 2.58 -21.49 -10.99
N VAL A 146 2.36 -20.45 -10.18
CA VAL A 146 3.06 -20.18 -8.93
C VAL A 146 2.11 -20.36 -7.73
N ASN A 147 1.06 -21.16 -7.91
CA ASN A 147 0.08 -21.49 -6.86
C ASN A 147 -0.55 -20.25 -6.20
N LYS A 148 -1.06 -19.30 -7.01
CA LYS A 148 -1.88 -18.19 -6.49
C LYS A 148 -3.07 -18.74 -5.70
N HIS A 149 -3.59 -17.93 -4.77
CA HIS A 149 -4.81 -18.28 -4.04
C HIS A 149 -6.02 -18.40 -4.98
N THR A 150 -7.04 -19.14 -4.54
CA THR A 150 -8.29 -19.28 -5.30
C THR A 150 -9.32 -18.21 -4.95
N ASP A 151 -9.17 -17.59 -3.78
CA ASP A 151 -10.07 -16.57 -3.22
C ASP A 151 -9.31 -15.28 -2.85
N PRO A 152 -10.02 -14.18 -2.49
CA PRO A 152 -9.41 -12.89 -2.16
C PRO A 152 -8.32 -12.98 -1.08
N VAL A 153 -7.21 -12.25 -1.28
CA VAL A 153 -6.10 -12.18 -0.33
C VAL A 153 -6.33 -11.07 0.69
N TRP A 154 -6.84 -11.42 1.87
CA TRP A 154 -7.30 -10.48 2.89
C TRP A 154 -6.20 -9.82 3.71
N ASP A 155 -5.06 -10.47 3.90
CA ASP A 155 -3.89 -9.82 4.49
C ASP A 155 -2.60 -10.33 3.85
N VAL A 156 -1.60 -9.45 3.81
CA VAL A 156 -0.22 -9.76 3.45
C VAL A 156 0.69 -9.15 4.50
N ARG A 157 1.75 -9.88 4.89
CA ARG A 157 2.68 -9.47 5.94
C ARG A 157 4.10 -9.83 5.59
N TRP A 158 4.98 -8.84 5.52
CA TRP A 158 6.40 -9.13 5.42
C TRP A 158 6.92 -9.82 6.67
N ASP A 159 7.84 -10.77 6.46
CA ASP A 159 8.62 -11.30 7.56
C ASP A 159 9.52 -10.18 8.11
N GLY A 160 9.54 -10.06 9.44
CA GLY A 160 10.37 -9.08 10.13
C GLY A 160 11.82 -9.54 10.26
N ASP A 161 12.08 -10.85 10.10
CA ASP A 161 13.40 -11.41 10.22
C ASP A 161 14.18 -11.32 8.90
N ASP A 162 15.30 -10.58 8.93
CA ASP A 162 16.24 -10.42 7.80
C ASP A 162 17.47 -11.33 7.96
N SER A 163 17.40 -12.33 8.86
CA SER A 163 18.48 -13.31 9.08
C SER A 163 18.72 -14.23 7.87
N GLY A 164 17.71 -14.38 7.02
CA GLY A 164 17.77 -15.16 5.78
C GLY A 164 18.36 -14.39 4.61
N SER A 165 18.89 -15.11 3.62
CA SER A 165 19.41 -14.51 2.37
C SER A 165 18.33 -14.02 1.39
N ALA A 166 17.06 -14.30 1.66
CA ALA A 166 15.94 -14.01 0.78
C ALA A 166 14.77 -13.36 1.53
N PHE A 167 14.17 -12.34 0.94
CA PHE A 167 12.99 -11.68 1.51
C PHE A 167 11.77 -12.59 1.42
N ARG A 168 11.00 -12.65 2.51
CA ARG A 168 9.80 -13.47 2.62
C ARG A 168 8.63 -12.66 3.12
N PHE A 169 7.43 -13.00 2.66
CA PHE A 169 6.18 -12.51 3.22
C PHE A 169 5.14 -13.62 3.26
N TYR A 170 4.11 -13.43 4.06
CA TYR A 170 2.99 -14.37 4.21
C TYR A 170 1.71 -13.73 3.68
N SER A 171 0.81 -14.54 3.18
CA SER A 171 -0.54 -14.12 2.80
C SER A 171 -1.59 -15.05 3.36
N VAL A 172 -2.78 -14.50 3.61
CA VAL A 172 -3.96 -15.24 4.04
C VAL A 172 -5.09 -14.95 3.06
N SER A 173 -5.78 -16.00 2.61
CA SER A 173 -6.89 -15.89 1.66
C SER A 173 -8.18 -16.50 2.23
N GLY A 174 -9.31 -16.12 1.61
CA GLY A 174 -10.60 -16.75 1.85
C GLY A 174 -10.65 -18.25 1.51
N ASP A 175 -9.64 -18.77 0.79
CA ASP A 175 -9.52 -20.19 0.45
C ASP A 175 -9.07 -21.07 1.64
N GLY A 176 -8.84 -20.45 2.80
CA GLY A 176 -8.42 -21.12 4.02
C GLY A 176 -6.92 -21.41 4.09
N ARG A 177 -6.11 -20.94 3.13
CA ARG A 177 -4.67 -21.18 3.11
C ARG A 177 -3.88 -19.99 3.63
N VAL A 178 -2.83 -20.31 4.38
CA VAL A 178 -1.73 -19.40 4.69
C VAL A 178 -0.52 -19.81 3.86
N THR A 179 -0.08 -18.92 2.98
CA THR A 179 1.03 -19.18 2.04
C THR A 179 2.21 -18.27 2.35
N SER A 180 3.39 -18.86 2.47
CA SER A 180 4.68 -18.19 2.51
C SER A 180 5.18 -17.95 1.09
N TRP A 181 5.67 -16.74 0.83
CA TRP A 181 6.20 -16.31 -0.46
C TRP A 181 7.64 -15.85 -0.28
N THR A 182 8.57 -16.54 -0.93
CA THR A 182 9.99 -16.17 -0.92
C THR A 182 10.35 -15.50 -2.24
N LEU A 183 10.93 -14.30 -2.16
CA LEU A 183 11.38 -13.54 -3.32
C LEU A 183 12.73 -14.08 -3.79
N MET A 184 12.74 -14.58 -5.03
CA MET A 184 13.96 -14.92 -5.76
C MET A 184 14.12 -13.95 -6.92
N LYS A 185 15.35 -13.80 -7.44
CA LYS A 185 15.73 -12.79 -8.45
C LYS A 185 14.72 -12.53 -9.57
N ASN A 186 14.00 -13.56 -10.05
CA ASN A 186 13.00 -13.45 -11.12
C ASN A 186 11.72 -14.27 -10.86
N LYS A 187 11.49 -14.77 -9.64
CA LYS A 187 10.33 -15.62 -9.33
C LYS A 187 9.89 -15.47 -7.89
N LEU A 188 8.62 -15.74 -7.65
CA LEU A 188 8.12 -16.03 -6.32
C LEU A 188 8.08 -17.53 -6.15
N GLU A 189 8.55 -18.02 -5.01
CA GLU A 189 8.35 -19.40 -4.60
C GLU A 189 7.28 -19.41 -3.51
N SER A 190 6.27 -20.26 -3.67
CA SER A 190 5.18 -20.43 -2.72
C SER A 190 5.34 -21.71 -1.94
N GLU A 191 5.11 -21.61 -0.64
CA GLU A 191 5.07 -22.74 0.29
C GLU A 191 3.81 -22.60 1.16
N GLU A 192 2.97 -23.64 1.19
CA GLU A 192 1.81 -23.66 2.06
C GLU A 192 2.26 -23.92 3.50
N VAL A 193 1.96 -22.98 4.41
CA VAL A 193 2.42 -23.06 5.81
C VAL A 193 1.37 -23.72 6.69
N SER A 194 0.09 -23.44 6.47
CA SER A 194 -1.02 -23.97 7.28
C SER A 194 -2.37 -23.85 6.56
N LEU A 195 -3.30 -24.72 6.96
CA LEU A 195 -4.72 -24.64 6.62
C LEU A 195 -5.50 -24.13 7.85
N LEU A 196 -6.34 -23.12 7.66
CA LEU A 196 -7.28 -22.65 8.66
C LEU A 196 -8.50 -23.59 8.63
N SER A 197 -8.49 -24.61 9.49
CA SER A 197 -9.59 -25.56 9.69
C SER A 197 -10.62 -25.06 10.70
#